data_AF-A0A8H3C0P5-F1
#
_entry.id   AF-A0A8H3C0P5-F1
#
_cell.length_a   1.000
_cell.length_b   1.000
_cell.length_c   1.000
_cell.angle_alpha   90.00
_cell.angle_beta   90.00
_cell.angle_gamma   90.00
#
_symmetry.space_group_name_H-M   'P 1'
#
loop_
_entity.id
_entity.type
_entity.pdbx_description
1 polymer ?
#
loop_
_entity_poly.entity_id
_entity_poly.type
_entity_poly.pdbx_seq_one_letter_code
_entity_poly.pdbx_strand_id
1 'polypeptide(L)'
;MAWEPPVLVYIHQIMSLHHSQPQIPLEKQHPFPKLMESVLKWVGQAAPSCPDRFHLRDITFEDLERVLDRLHKLGRKPRYDWDSKAHTAVLRMPSRFHEIPGAWFTKQVDNVVNPKITNKSVCGTPSLVTSGSVDIPVGPTTGIGESSVVPDQSYDLMQIDADGEEVYVQETQRIVIETSASESRRHIIEKLFKYLYETDYHVHAVVICDMQNVPSRANGHGSNRQFKAEIAVWVREELGLASKNPLLDECYGGDKHAGYQANSPVPAANEVSDGENGSNLGSWESDGDDSDSTSSSMDSTQSHDSPFDPQARKYHRRDPRDPQRKQWIYRRSPTWIPVYDENVAGQEGPQSELVLDVYDILRPCTQFPGHHITDRTISIPLGGLRDRLEMEVRMIRNPPPDSPPLPAPPVTSSRLPQPQAPSTV
;
A
#
# COMPACT_ATOMS: atom_id res chain seq x y z
N MET A 1 28.40 24.19 -0.34
CA MET A 1 27.15 24.99 -0.34
C MET A 1 26.03 23.99 -0.18
N ALA A 2 25.43 23.93 1.01
CA ALA A 2 24.37 22.99 1.34
C ALA A 2 23.04 23.56 0.84
N TRP A 3 22.35 22.79 0.00
CA TRP A 3 20.98 23.07 -0.43
C TRP A 3 20.05 22.20 0.43
N GLU A 4 19.28 22.84 1.29
CA GLU A 4 18.13 22.24 1.97
C GLU A 4 16.91 22.35 1.02
N PRO A 5 16.09 21.29 0.88
CA PRO A 5 14.86 21.39 0.12
C PRO A 5 13.76 22.09 0.96
N PRO A 6 12.87 22.89 0.34
CA PRO A 6 11.85 23.62 1.07
C PRO A 6 10.73 22.69 1.56
N VAL A 7 10.39 22.85 2.83
CA VAL A 7 9.16 22.30 3.44
C VAL A 7 7.98 23.09 2.91
N LEU A 8 7.25 22.54 1.94
CA LEU A 8 5.98 23.08 1.47
C LEU A 8 4.89 22.78 2.50
N VAL A 9 4.55 23.79 3.30
CA VAL A 9 3.35 23.81 4.14
C VAL A 9 2.17 24.17 3.24
N TYR A 10 1.37 23.19 2.85
CA TYR A 10 0.09 23.43 2.19
C TYR A 10 -0.93 23.91 3.24
N ILE A 11 -1.26 25.20 3.20
CA ILE A 11 -2.44 25.76 3.87
C ILE A 11 -3.58 25.70 2.85
N HIS A 12 -4.43 24.67 2.94
CA HIS A 12 -5.71 24.69 2.23
C HIS A 12 -6.69 25.60 2.98
N GLN A 13 -6.99 26.75 2.40
CA GLN A 13 -8.13 27.57 2.77
C GLN A 13 -9.12 27.54 1.62
N ILE A 14 -10.12 26.65 1.68
CA ILE A 14 -11.25 26.66 0.74
C ILE A 14 -12.56 26.46 1.51
N MET A 15 -13.54 27.27 1.09
CA MET A 15 -14.82 27.55 1.71
C MET A 15 -15.75 26.34 1.77
N SER A 16 -16.49 26.27 2.87
CA SER A 16 -17.50 25.28 3.22
C SER A 16 -18.59 25.14 2.14
N LEU A 17 -18.68 23.96 1.54
CA LEU A 17 -19.91 23.43 0.96
C LEU A 17 -20.31 22.21 1.80
N HIS A 18 -21.36 22.37 2.61
CA HIS A 18 -21.92 21.32 3.46
C HIS A 18 -22.38 20.13 2.62
N HIS A 19 -21.54 19.10 2.50
CA HIS A 19 -21.97 17.74 2.23
C HIS A 19 -21.98 17.00 3.56
N SER A 20 -23.17 16.56 3.98
CA SER A 20 -23.40 15.90 5.26
C SER A 20 -22.82 14.50 5.25
N GLN A 21 -21.66 14.33 5.90
CA GLN A 21 -21.21 13.01 6.33
C GLN A 21 -22.26 12.35 7.24
N PRO A 22 -22.36 11.01 7.26
CA PRO A 22 -23.15 10.33 8.26
C PRO A 22 -22.72 10.79 9.66
N GLN A 23 -23.64 11.34 10.44
CA GLN A 23 -23.32 11.79 11.78
C GLN A 23 -23.37 10.61 12.75
N ILE A 24 -22.27 10.39 13.48
CA ILE A 24 -22.24 9.46 14.60
C ILE A 24 -23.21 9.98 15.68
N PRO A 25 -24.15 9.16 16.19
CA PRO A 25 -24.99 9.56 17.30
C PRO A 25 -24.15 10.04 18.49
N LEU A 26 -24.49 11.19 19.07
CA LEU A 26 -23.71 11.85 20.15
C LEU A 26 -23.42 10.90 21.34
N GLU A 27 -24.33 9.97 21.61
CA GLU A 27 -24.23 8.97 22.68
C GLU A 27 -23.14 7.92 22.45
N LYS A 28 -22.71 7.71 21.20
CA LYS A 28 -21.66 6.74 20.83
C LYS A 28 -20.28 7.38 20.74
N GLN A 29 -20.19 8.71 20.71
CA GLN A 29 -18.90 9.40 20.62
C GLN A 29 -18.14 9.31 21.95
N HIS A 30 -16.91 8.83 21.90
CA HIS A 30 -16.03 8.85 23.06
C HIS A 30 -15.54 10.28 23.34
N PRO A 31 -15.60 10.78 24.59
CA PRO A 31 -15.00 12.06 24.93
C PRO A 31 -13.51 12.06 24.58
N PHE A 32 -13.07 13.07 23.83
CA PHE A 32 -11.69 13.19 23.34
C PHE A 32 -10.58 12.91 24.40
N PRO A 33 -10.71 13.33 25.68
CA PRO A 33 -9.72 12.97 26.70
C PRO A 33 -9.56 11.45 26.93
N LYS A 34 -10.65 10.69 26.92
CA LYS A 34 -10.62 9.22 27.10
C LYS A 34 -10.05 8.51 25.87
N LEU A 35 -10.38 9.02 24.68
CA LEU A 35 -9.77 8.58 23.42
C LEU A 35 -8.25 8.75 23.49
N MET A 36 -7.77 9.95 23.85
CA MET A 36 -6.35 10.24 23.93
C MET A 36 -5.65 9.43 25.03
N GLU A 37 -6.27 9.19 26.18
CA GLU A 37 -5.72 8.32 27.23
C GLU A 37 -5.46 6.90 26.70
N SER A 38 -6.41 6.37 25.91
CA SER A 38 -6.29 5.04 25.31
C SER A 38 -5.18 4.98 24.26
N VAL A 39 -5.08 6.02 23.42
CA VAL A 39 -3.99 6.17 22.45
C VAL A 39 -2.63 6.28 23.16
N LEU A 40 -2.51 7.10 24.20
CA LEU A 40 -1.26 7.27 24.95
C LEU A 40 -0.88 6.00 25.69
N LYS A 41 -1.86 5.25 26.20
CA LYS A 41 -1.62 3.93 26.79
C LYS A 41 -1.07 2.98 25.74
N TRP A 42 -1.64 2.94 24.53
CA TRP A 42 -1.09 2.15 23.42
C TRP A 42 0.34 2.56 23.07
N VAL A 43 0.63 3.86 22.91
CA VAL A 43 1.98 4.38 22.64
C VAL A 43 2.95 4.09 23.80
N GLY A 44 2.50 4.24 25.04
CA GLY A 44 3.31 3.99 26.24
C GLY A 44 3.56 2.50 26.51
N GLN A 45 2.67 1.64 26.03
CA GLN A 45 2.80 0.17 26.00
C GLN A 45 3.49 -0.33 24.73
N ALA A 46 3.97 0.56 23.85
CA ALA A 46 4.70 0.21 22.60
C ALA A 46 6.10 -0.41 22.83
N ALA A 47 6.34 -0.95 24.01
CA ALA A 47 7.35 -1.95 24.32
C ALA A 47 6.72 -2.91 25.33
N PRO A 48 6.84 -4.26 25.27
CA PRO A 48 7.30 -5.19 24.23
C PRO A 48 6.26 -6.03 23.47
N SER A 49 4.98 -5.91 23.82
CA SER A 49 3.99 -6.97 23.56
C SER A 49 2.67 -6.46 22.96
N CYS A 50 2.66 -5.23 22.44
CA CYS A 50 1.45 -4.65 21.88
C CYS A 50 1.13 -5.25 20.50
N PRO A 51 -0.16 -5.45 20.15
CA PRO A 51 -0.53 -5.58 18.76
C PRO A 51 -0.11 -4.30 18.04
N ASP A 52 0.62 -4.44 16.94
CA ASP A 52 1.20 -3.32 16.21
C ASP A 52 0.16 -2.34 15.60
N ARG A 53 -1.12 -2.69 15.73
CA ARG A 53 -2.29 -1.94 15.27
C ARG A 53 -3.16 -1.52 16.44
N PHE A 54 -3.57 -0.25 16.44
CA PHE A 54 -4.56 0.28 17.36
C PHE A 54 -5.82 0.69 16.63
N HIS A 55 -6.91 0.02 16.95
CA HIS A 55 -8.20 0.28 16.33
C HIS A 55 -8.97 1.34 17.12
N LEU A 56 -9.27 2.45 16.46
CA LEU A 56 -10.22 3.46 16.90
C LEU A 56 -11.56 3.20 16.22
N ARG A 57 -12.63 3.29 16.99
CA ARG A 57 -14.01 3.09 16.52
C ARG A 57 -14.89 4.21 17.01
N ASP A 58 -15.94 4.49 16.26
CA ASP A 58 -16.94 5.50 16.59
C ASP A 58 -16.32 6.89 16.82
N ILE A 59 -15.31 7.24 16.02
CA ILE A 59 -14.65 8.56 16.04
C ILE A 59 -14.97 9.37 14.79
N THR A 60 -14.96 10.70 14.90
CA THR A 60 -15.01 11.58 13.73
C THR A 60 -13.63 11.69 13.06
N PHE A 61 -13.57 12.20 11.83
CA PHE A 61 -12.29 12.48 11.19
C PHE A 61 -11.52 13.59 11.94
N GLU A 62 -12.24 14.59 12.46
CA GLU A 62 -11.67 15.66 13.28
C GLU A 62 -11.06 15.13 14.59
N ASP A 63 -11.66 14.10 15.19
CA ASP A 63 -11.06 13.42 16.35
C ASP A 63 -9.76 12.73 15.97
N LEU A 64 -9.72 12.05 14.81
CA LEU A 64 -8.49 11.44 14.29
C LEU A 64 -7.40 12.49 14.05
N GLU A 65 -7.70 13.59 13.37
CA GLU A 65 -6.74 14.68 13.13
C GLU A 65 -6.17 15.23 14.44
N ARG A 66 -7.03 15.44 15.44
CA ARG A 66 -6.60 15.91 16.77
C ARG A 66 -5.74 14.87 17.50
N VAL A 67 -5.98 13.58 17.32
CA VAL A 67 -5.13 12.51 17.85
C VAL A 67 -3.75 12.56 17.16
N LEU A 68 -3.71 12.63 15.83
CA LEU A 68 -2.48 12.66 15.04
C LEU A 68 -1.62 13.89 15.36
N ASP A 69 -2.22 15.08 15.43
CA ASP A 69 -1.54 16.32 15.82
C ASP A 69 -0.89 16.22 17.22
N ARG A 70 -1.61 15.64 18.19
CA ARG A 70 -1.05 15.41 19.54
C ARG A 70 0.11 14.42 19.53
N LEU A 71 0.00 13.34 18.77
CA LEU A 71 1.09 12.37 18.63
C LEU A 71 2.32 13.00 17.96
N HIS A 72 2.12 13.79 16.90
CA HIS A 72 3.19 14.53 16.24
C HIS A 72 3.92 15.48 17.20
N LYS A 73 3.18 16.22 18.03
CA LYS A 73 3.75 17.09 19.09
C LYS A 73 4.55 16.31 20.14
N LEU A 74 4.24 15.03 20.34
CA LEU A 74 5.00 14.11 21.20
C LEU A 74 6.14 13.40 20.47
N GLY A 75 6.44 13.77 19.21
CA GLY A 75 7.48 13.16 18.40
C GLY A 75 7.12 11.76 17.87
N ARG A 76 5.84 11.40 17.85
CA ARG A 76 5.34 10.11 17.35
C ARG A 76 4.59 10.34 16.05
N LYS A 77 4.96 9.62 15.00
CA LYS A 77 4.33 9.70 13.67
C LYS A 77 3.76 8.34 13.28
N PRO A 78 2.54 7.98 13.73
CA PRO A 78 1.91 6.75 13.28
C PRO A 78 1.46 6.86 11.82
N ARG A 79 1.39 5.73 11.12
CA ARG A 79 0.59 5.58 9.89
C ARG A 79 -0.84 5.23 10.27
N TYR A 80 -1.80 5.50 9.41
CA TYR A 80 -3.20 5.14 9.66
C TYR A 80 -3.94 4.71 8.41
N ASP A 81 -4.97 3.87 8.57
CA ASP A 81 -6.03 3.71 7.57
C ASP A 81 -7.31 4.28 8.16
N TRP A 82 -8.06 5.04 7.36
CA TRP A 82 -9.32 5.66 7.77
C TRP A 82 -10.48 5.09 6.94
N ASP A 83 -11.54 4.65 7.63
CA ASP A 83 -12.79 4.25 7.00
C ASP A 83 -13.89 5.24 7.40
N SER A 84 -14.21 6.13 6.48
CA SER A 84 -15.22 7.18 6.64
C SER A 84 -16.63 6.63 6.87
N LYS A 85 -16.96 5.47 6.29
CA LYS A 85 -18.30 4.86 6.42
C LYS A 85 -18.47 4.16 7.76
N ALA A 86 -17.41 3.47 8.20
CA ALA A 86 -17.42 2.76 9.46
C ALA A 86 -17.06 3.66 10.65
N HIS A 87 -16.58 4.88 10.42
CA HIS A 87 -16.04 5.78 11.44
C HIS A 87 -14.94 5.10 12.28
N THR A 88 -14.04 4.42 11.58
CA THR A 88 -12.94 3.67 12.22
C THR A 88 -11.60 4.09 11.66
N ALA A 89 -10.59 4.14 12.53
CA ALA A 89 -9.20 4.32 12.14
C ALA A 89 -8.35 3.18 12.68
N VAL A 90 -7.34 2.77 11.91
CA VAL A 90 -6.34 1.80 12.35
C VAL A 90 -4.99 2.49 12.38
N LEU A 91 -4.46 2.76 13.58
CA LEU A 91 -3.14 3.39 13.75
C LEU A 91 -2.04 2.33 13.83
N ARG A 92 -0.88 2.63 13.26
CA ARG A 92 0.31 1.77 13.22
C ARG A 92 1.57 2.56 13.53
N MET A 93 2.45 2.01 14.36
CA MET A 93 3.77 2.61 14.58
C MET A 93 4.78 2.00 13.59
N PRO A 94 5.36 2.79 12.68
CA PRO A 94 6.37 2.27 11.76
C PRO A 94 7.62 1.83 12.52
N SER A 95 8.21 0.72 12.08
CA SER A 95 9.49 0.19 12.56
C SER A 95 10.52 0.23 11.44
N ARG A 96 11.82 0.03 11.75
CA ARG A 96 12.86 0.00 10.71
C ARG A 96 12.59 -1.06 9.63
N PHE A 97 11.94 -2.17 9.98
CA PHE A 97 11.53 -3.19 9.02
C PHE A 97 10.50 -2.69 7.99
N HIS A 98 9.64 -1.75 8.37
CA HIS A 98 8.69 -1.15 7.42
C HIS A 98 9.41 -0.23 6.41
N GLU A 99 10.46 0.49 6.86
CA GLU A 99 11.16 1.46 6.02
C GLU A 99 12.14 0.82 5.03
N ILE A 100 12.71 -0.35 5.37
CA ILE A 100 13.79 -0.97 4.59
C ILE A 100 13.35 -1.28 3.14
N PRO A 101 12.20 -1.92 2.86
CA PRO A 101 11.77 -2.21 1.50
C PRO A 101 11.54 -0.95 0.67
N GLY A 102 10.88 0.07 1.24
CA GLY A 102 10.66 1.35 0.56
C GLY A 102 11.96 2.06 0.22
N ALA A 103 12.86 2.20 1.19
CA ALA A 103 14.16 2.85 0.97
C ALA A 103 15.06 2.09 -0.02
N TRP A 104 14.96 0.75 -0.07
CA TRP A 104 15.64 -0.04 -1.09
C TRP A 104 15.05 0.22 -2.48
N PHE A 105 13.73 0.14 -2.62
CA PHE A 105 13.07 0.28 -3.90
C PHE A 105 13.26 1.68 -4.49
N THR A 106 13.25 2.74 -3.67
CA THR A 106 13.58 4.10 -4.13
C THR A 106 14.94 4.17 -4.81
N LYS A 107 15.96 3.47 -4.28
CA LYS A 107 17.26 3.41 -4.96
C LYS A 107 17.20 2.64 -6.28
N GLN A 108 16.36 1.62 -6.37
CA GLN A 108 16.18 0.86 -7.61
C GLN A 108 15.38 1.66 -8.64
N VAL A 109 14.48 2.53 -8.19
CA VAL A 109 13.75 3.45 -9.06
C VAL A 109 14.74 4.31 -9.84
N ASP A 110 15.68 4.96 -9.17
CA ASP A 110 16.66 5.82 -9.83
C ASP A 110 17.62 5.05 -10.74
N ASN A 111 18.09 3.88 -10.31
CA ASN A 111 19.19 3.17 -10.97
C ASN A 111 18.74 2.16 -12.04
N VAL A 112 17.51 1.65 -11.95
CA VAL A 112 17.03 0.52 -12.78
C VAL A 112 15.71 0.86 -13.45
N VAL A 113 14.71 1.30 -12.69
CA VAL A 113 13.34 1.48 -13.21
C VAL A 113 13.24 2.69 -14.12
N ASN A 114 13.63 3.88 -13.65
CA ASN A 114 13.54 5.13 -14.40
C ASN A 114 14.30 5.07 -15.74
N PRO A 115 15.56 4.59 -15.80
CA PRO A 115 16.25 4.39 -17.08
C PRO A 115 15.47 3.48 -18.04
N LYS A 116 14.88 2.38 -17.55
CA LYS A 116 14.14 1.43 -18.38
C LYS A 116 12.81 2.02 -18.88
N ILE A 117 11.99 2.63 -18.02
CA ILE A 117 10.72 3.24 -18.44
C ILE A 117 10.93 4.46 -19.32
N THR A 118 11.96 5.27 -19.06
CA THR A 118 12.34 6.38 -19.94
C THR A 118 12.76 5.84 -21.31
N ASN A 119 13.61 4.81 -21.38
CA ASN A 119 14.02 4.24 -22.67
C ASN A 119 12.84 3.65 -23.46
N LYS A 120 11.87 3.05 -22.77
CA LYS A 120 10.72 2.35 -23.37
C LYS A 120 9.51 3.23 -23.64
N SER A 121 9.48 4.46 -23.12
CA SER A 121 8.35 5.36 -23.34
C SER A 121 8.24 5.77 -24.81
N VAL A 122 7.01 5.75 -25.32
CA VAL A 122 6.70 6.18 -26.69
C VAL A 122 6.68 7.70 -26.80
N CYS A 123 6.20 8.34 -25.75
CA CYS A 123 6.04 9.78 -25.66
C CYS A 123 6.52 10.26 -24.28
N GLY A 124 6.99 11.50 -24.22
CA GLY A 124 7.51 12.12 -23.00
C GLY A 124 8.73 11.43 -22.38
N THR A 125 9.11 11.94 -21.22
CA THR A 125 10.21 11.43 -20.39
C THR A 125 9.65 11.07 -19.03
N PRO A 126 9.08 9.86 -18.87
CA PRO A 126 8.46 9.47 -17.61
C PRO A 126 9.48 9.06 -16.57
N SER A 127 9.19 9.41 -15.32
CA SER A 127 9.95 9.01 -14.14
C SER A 127 8.99 8.64 -13.01
N LEU A 128 9.37 7.64 -12.21
CA LEU A 128 8.77 7.41 -10.90
C LEU A 128 9.53 8.24 -9.86
N VAL A 129 8.78 8.92 -9.00
CA VAL A 129 9.31 9.74 -7.91
C VAL A 129 8.72 9.27 -6.59
N THR A 130 9.52 9.21 -5.53
CA THR A 130 9.09 8.77 -4.19
C THR A 130 8.18 9.81 -3.53
N SER A 131 6.96 9.40 -3.18
CA SER A 131 6.02 10.23 -2.42
C SER A 131 6.09 9.95 -0.91
N GLY A 132 6.69 8.82 -0.51
CA GLY A 132 6.75 8.38 0.89
C GLY A 132 5.47 7.67 1.32
N SER A 133 5.13 7.78 2.61
CA SER A 133 3.88 7.24 3.18
C SER A 133 2.78 8.30 3.11
N VAL A 134 2.19 8.47 1.93
CA VAL A 134 1.11 9.45 1.72
C VAL A 134 -0.26 8.80 1.98
N ASP A 135 -1.22 9.62 2.40
CA ASP A 135 -2.61 9.20 2.46
C ASP A 135 -3.14 9.02 1.03
N ILE A 136 -3.63 7.83 0.71
CA ILE A 136 -4.22 7.50 -0.59
C ILE A 136 -5.74 7.40 -0.42
N PRO A 137 -6.52 8.33 -1.00
CA PRO A 137 -7.97 8.24 -1.04
C PRO A 137 -8.43 6.97 -1.74
N VAL A 138 -9.41 6.29 -1.12
CA VAL A 138 -10.00 5.08 -1.66
C VAL A 138 -11.52 5.13 -1.59
N GLY A 139 -12.15 4.78 -2.70
CA GLY A 139 -13.59 4.75 -2.86
C GLY A 139 -14.12 6.06 -3.46
N PRO A 140 -15.43 6.31 -3.36
CA PRO A 140 -16.02 7.53 -3.88
C PRO A 140 -15.53 8.75 -3.11
N THR A 141 -15.16 9.82 -3.82
CA THR A 141 -14.85 11.11 -3.22
C THR A 141 -16.07 11.62 -2.46
N THR A 142 -15.90 11.84 -1.16
CA THR A 142 -16.98 12.36 -0.28
C THR A 142 -16.65 13.74 0.29
N GLY A 143 -15.49 14.30 -0.08
CA GLY A 143 -14.96 15.56 0.45
C GLY A 143 -14.03 15.32 1.63
N ILE A 144 -14.11 16.17 2.66
CA ILE A 144 -13.26 16.11 3.85
C ILE A 144 -13.44 14.76 4.54
N GLY A 145 -12.33 14.13 4.96
CA GLY A 145 -12.34 12.88 5.70
C GLY A 145 -12.85 11.68 4.89
N GLU A 146 -12.59 11.67 3.59
CA GLU A 146 -12.83 10.51 2.73
C GLU A 146 -12.02 9.30 3.17
N SER A 147 -12.53 8.09 2.92
CA SER A 147 -11.81 6.88 3.28
C SER A 147 -10.44 6.84 2.64
N SER A 148 -9.45 6.43 3.40
CA SER A 148 -8.07 6.39 2.94
C SER A 148 -7.27 5.22 3.51
N VAL A 149 -6.20 4.90 2.80
CA VAL A 149 -5.20 3.94 3.24
C VAL A 149 -3.82 4.54 3.08
N VAL A 150 -2.94 4.29 4.05
CA VAL A 150 -1.55 4.75 4.01
C VAL A 150 -0.64 3.55 3.73
N PRO A 151 0.08 3.52 2.60
CA PRO A 151 1.09 2.52 2.33
C PRO A 151 2.37 2.81 3.11
N ASP A 152 3.24 1.81 3.21
CA ASP A 152 4.55 2.01 3.80
C ASP A 152 5.41 2.95 2.93
N GLN A 153 5.30 2.82 1.61
CA GLN A 153 5.98 3.69 0.65
C GLN A 153 5.18 3.75 -0.66
N SER A 154 5.22 4.88 -1.35
CA SER A 154 4.51 5.07 -2.62
C SER A 154 5.28 5.93 -3.60
N TYR A 155 4.85 5.88 -4.86
CA TYR A 155 5.53 6.51 -5.99
C TYR A 155 4.55 7.13 -6.97
N ASP A 156 4.78 8.39 -7.31
CA ASP A 156 4.06 9.11 -8.35
C ASP A 156 4.71 8.87 -9.71
N LEU A 157 3.89 8.88 -10.76
CA LEU A 157 4.38 8.94 -12.14
C LEU A 157 4.41 10.39 -12.57
N MET A 158 5.60 10.86 -12.95
CA MET A 158 5.83 12.21 -13.47
C MET A 158 6.34 12.14 -14.91
N GLN A 159 6.23 13.25 -15.63
CA GLN A 159 6.81 13.47 -16.95
C GLN A 159 7.40 14.87 -17.04
N ILE A 160 8.34 15.06 -17.97
CA ILE A 160 8.78 16.39 -18.38
C ILE A 160 7.80 16.91 -19.45
N ASP A 161 7.23 18.08 -19.21
CA ASP A 161 6.33 18.76 -20.14
C ASP A 161 7.08 19.51 -21.27
N ALA A 162 6.32 20.19 -22.13
CA ALA A 162 6.86 20.96 -23.25
C ALA A 162 7.71 22.18 -22.83
N ASP A 163 7.51 22.68 -21.60
CA ASP A 163 8.28 23.79 -21.03
C ASP A 163 9.55 23.31 -20.31
N GLY A 164 9.70 21.99 -20.15
CA GLY A 164 10.85 21.35 -19.49
C GLY A 164 10.66 21.11 -18.00
N GLU A 165 9.43 21.28 -17.49
CA GLU A 165 9.10 21.13 -16.06
C GLU A 165 8.58 19.72 -15.74
N GLU A 166 8.86 19.24 -14.53
CA GLU A 166 8.32 17.97 -14.05
C GLU A 166 6.87 18.12 -13.60
N VAL A 167 5.96 17.41 -14.28
CA VAL A 167 4.52 17.42 -14.01
C VAL A 167 4.01 16.03 -13.65
N TYR A 168 3.00 15.98 -12.78
CA TYR A 168 2.31 14.74 -12.43
C TYR A 168 1.48 14.23 -13.61
N VAL A 169 1.64 12.95 -13.95
CA VAL A 169 0.78 12.29 -14.97
C VAL A 169 -0.60 12.01 -14.42
N GLN A 170 -0.72 11.85 -13.10
CA GLN A 170 -1.97 11.66 -12.36
C GLN A 170 -1.77 12.11 -10.91
N GLU A 171 -2.86 12.46 -10.22
CA GLU A 171 -2.82 12.92 -8.83
C GLU A 171 -2.55 11.79 -7.82
N THR A 172 -2.99 10.56 -8.12
CA THR A 172 -2.81 9.40 -7.24
C THR A 172 -1.56 8.60 -7.60
N GLN A 173 -0.97 7.93 -6.62
CA GLN A 173 0.28 7.17 -6.78
C GLN A 173 0.13 6.03 -7.79
N ARG A 174 1.20 5.73 -8.52
CA ARG A 174 1.26 4.69 -9.56
C ARG A 174 1.66 3.32 -9.00
N ILE A 175 2.63 3.31 -8.07
CA ILE A 175 3.10 2.11 -7.37
C ILE A 175 3.04 2.35 -5.87
N VAL A 176 2.65 1.33 -5.12
CA VAL A 176 2.69 1.32 -3.65
C VAL A 176 3.45 0.09 -3.15
N ILE A 177 4.07 0.24 -1.98
CA ILE A 177 4.78 -0.82 -1.27
C ILE A 177 4.14 -1.01 0.10
N GLU A 178 3.90 -2.26 0.44
CA GLU A 178 3.35 -2.70 1.72
C GLU A 178 4.28 -3.73 2.35
N THR A 179 4.43 -3.67 3.66
CA THR A 179 5.21 -4.63 4.44
C THR A 179 4.34 -5.32 5.49
N SER A 180 4.49 -6.64 5.63
CA SER A 180 3.75 -7.39 6.67
C SER A 180 4.50 -7.45 8.00
N ALA A 181 5.38 -6.49 8.26
CA ALA A 181 6.22 -6.50 9.46
C ALA A 181 5.38 -6.53 10.74
N SER A 182 4.17 -5.98 10.67
CA SER A 182 3.29 -5.75 11.81
C SER A 182 1.81 -6.03 11.50
N GLU A 183 1.54 -6.41 10.25
CA GLU A 183 0.22 -6.65 9.70
C GLU A 183 0.13 -8.08 9.17
N SER A 184 -1.06 -8.68 9.25
CA SER A 184 -1.24 -10.01 8.65
C SER A 184 -1.23 -9.90 7.12
N ARG A 185 -0.64 -10.90 6.46
CA ARG A 185 -0.68 -11.03 5.00
C ARG A 185 -2.11 -10.88 4.45
N ARG A 186 -3.10 -11.47 5.12
CA ARG A 186 -4.52 -11.34 4.77
C ARG A 186 -4.98 -9.88 4.70
N HIS A 187 -4.63 -9.08 5.71
CA HIS A 187 -5.02 -7.68 5.75
C HIS A 187 -4.38 -6.86 4.62
N ILE A 188 -3.11 -7.11 4.32
CA ILE A 188 -2.45 -6.46 3.18
C ILE A 188 -3.14 -6.84 1.88
N ILE A 189 -3.49 -8.12 1.68
CA ILE A 189 -4.27 -8.57 0.51
C ILE A 189 -5.63 -7.84 0.41
N GLU A 190 -6.29 -7.54 1.52
CA GLU A 190 -7.52 -6.73 1.53
C GLU A 190 -7.23 -5.27 1.12
N LYS A 191 -6.12 -4.67 1.58
CA LYS A 191 -5.66 -3.33 1.14
C LYS A 191 -5.33 -3.30 -0.36
N LEU A 192 -4.76 -4.37 -0.92
CA LEU A 192 -4.45 -4.46 -2.35
C LEU A 192 -5.66 -4.20 -3.24
N PHE A 193 -6.82 -4.73 -2.87
CA PHE A 193 -8.02 -4.45 -3.65
C PHE A 193 -8.43 -2.98 -3.58
N LYS A 194 -8.28 -2.32 -2.41
CA LYS A 194 -8.53 -0.89 -2.28
C LYS A 194 -7.60 -0.09 -3.20
N TYR A 195 -6.29 -0.34 -3.12
CA TYR A 195 -5.33 0.32 -4.02
C TYR A 195 -5.66 0.08 -5.49
N LEU A 196 -5.86 -1.17 -5.89
CA LEU A 196 -5.96 -1.52 -7.31
C LEU A 196 -7.33 -1.20 -7.93
N TYR A 197 -8.42 -1.14 -7.16
CA TYR A 197 -9.78 -0.95 -7.70
C TYR A 197 -10.50 0.31 -7.20
N GLU A 198 -10.11 0.86 -6.05
CA GLU A 198 -10.80 1.97 -5.41
C GLU A 198 -10.05 3.31 -5.54
N THR A 199 -8.93 3.35 -6.26
CA THR A 199 -8.17 4.57 -6.62
C THR A 199 -8.44 5.04 -8.05
N ASP A 200 -9.64 4.79 -8.58
CA ASP A 200 -9.96 4.93 -10.02
C ASP A 200 -8.91 4.27 -10.95
N TYR A 201 -8.41 3.11 -10.51
CA TYR A 201 -7.40 2.32 -11.21
C TYR A 201 -6.03 3.01 -11.37
N HIS A 202 -5.76 4.13 -10.67
CA HIS A 202 -4.51 4.88 -10.74
C HIS A 202 -3.30 4.12 -10.17
N VAL A 203 -3.46 3.34 -9.11
CA VAL A 203 -2.42 2.41 -8.66
C VAL A 203 -2.43 1.18 -9.56
N HIS A 204 -1.29 0.82 -10.13
CA HIS A 204 -1.18 -0.26 -11.11
C HIS A 204 -0.58 -1.53 -10.53
N ALA A 205 0.40 -1.36 -9.65
CA ALA A 205 1.07 -2.45 -8.99
C ALA A 205 1.27 -2.14 -7.51
N VAL A 206 1.15 -3.21 -6.73
CA VAL A 206 1.48 -3.22 -5.30
C VAL A 206 2.63 -4.18 -5.09
N VAL A 207 3.73 -3.71 -4.52
CA VAL A 207 4.84 -4.57 -4.09
C VAL A 207 4.62 -4.92 -2.63
N ILE A 208 4.48 -6.21 -2.31
CA ILE A 208 4.40 -6.67 -0.92
C ILE A 208 5.74 -7.25 -0.53
N CYS A 209 6.32 -6.76 0.57
CA CYS A 209 7.38 -7.45 1.30
C CYS A 209 6.76 -8.13 2.54
N ASP A 210 6.52 -9.43 2.44
CA ASP A 210 6.00 -10.21 3.56
C ASP A 210 7.15 -10.60 4.50
N MET A 211 6.97 -10.32 5.78
CA MET A 211 7.92 -10.59 6.85
C MET A 211 7.26 -11.44 7.93
N GLN A 212 7.95 -12.50 8.33
CA GLN A 212 7.50 -13.44 9.35
C GLN A 212 8.51 -13.48 10.49
N ASN A 213 8.01 -13.64 11.72
CA ASN A 213 8.82 -13.71 12.94
C ASN A 213 9.76 -12.50 13.10
N VAL A 214 9.25 -11.30 12.81
CA VAL A 214 10.01 -10.04 12.92
C VAL A 214 10.60 -9.92 14.34
N PRO A 215 11.93 -9.79 14.47
CA PRO A 215 12.56 -9.75 15.77
C PRO A 215 12.25 -8.42 16.47
N SER A 216 12.02 -8.47 17.78
CA SER A 216 11.79 -7.31 18.64
C SER A 216 12.79 -7.31 19.79
N ARG A 217 13.41 -6.15 20.05
CA ARG A 217 14.36 -5.94 21.17
C ARG A 217 13.70 -6.03 22.54
N ALA A 218 12.39 -5.86 22.59
CA ALA A 218 11.67 -5.65 23.83
C ALA A 218 11.32 -6.97 24.54
N ASN A 219 11.25 -8.09 23.80
CA ASN A 219 11.18 -9.41 24.39
C ASN A 219 12.60 -9.76 24.84
N GLY A 220 12.86 -9.81 26.15
CA GLY A 220 14.19 -9.86 26.78
C GLY A 220 15.15 -10.99 26.33
N HIS A 221 14.72 -11.85 25.42
CA HIS A 221 15.55 -12.46 24.39
C HIS A 221 14.68 -12.38 23.12
N GLY A 222 15.14 -11.65 22.09
CA GLY A 222 14.36 -11.50 20.85
C GLY A 222 13.82 -12.86 20.40
N SER A 223 12.59 -12.91 19.90
CA SER A 223 11.95 -14.17 19.49
C SER A 223 12.95 -15.11 18.81
N ASN A 224 13.21 -16.28 19.43
CA ASN A 224 14.11 -17.31 18.88
C ASN A 224 13.60 -17.90 17.55
N ARG A 225 12.37 -17.55 17.13
CA ARG A 225 11.84 -17.95 15.83
C ARG A 225 12.63 -17.26 14.73
N GLN A 226 13.00 -18.04 13.72
CA GLN A 226 13.77 -17.57 12.58
C GLN A 226 12.94 -16.59 11.74
N PHE A 227 13.51 -15.42 11.51
CA PHE A 227 13.00 -14.39 10.64
C PHE A 227 13.06 -14.83 9.19
N LYS A 228 12.01 -14.49 8.44
CA LYS A 228 11.91 -14.75 7.01
C LYS A 228 11.26 -13.55 6.33
N ALA A 229 11.79 -13.18 5.17
CA ALA A 229 11.24 -12.16 4.31
C ALA A 229 11.11 -12.68 2.87
N GLU A 230 9.94 -12.46 2.29
CA GLU A 230 9.62 -12.76 0.90
C GLU A 230 9.04 -11.50 0.23
N ILE A 231 9.13 -11.41 -1.10
CA ILE A 231 8.63 -10.26 -1.85
C ILE A 231 7.89 -10.69 -3.10
N ALA A 232 6.87 -9.93 -3.50
CA ALA A 232 6.20 -10.14 -4.76
C ALA A 232 5.48 -8.88 -5.27
N VAL A 233 5.28 -8.82 -6.59
CA VAL A 233 4.45 -7.82 -7.26
C VAL A 233 3.04 -8.38 -7.44
N TRP A 234 2.05 -7.58 -7.07
CA TRP A 234 0.64 -7.87 -7.23
C TRP A 234 -0.03 -6.83 -8.10
N VAL A 235 -0.87 -7.30 -9.01
CA VAL A 235 -1.57 -6.48 -9.98
C VAL A 235 -3.01 -6.96 -10.14
N ARG A 236 -3.83 -6.16 -10.82
CA ARG A 236 -5.15 -6.63 -11.27
C ARG A 236 -4.96 -7.74 -12.29
N GLU A 237 -5.83 -8.75 -12.24
CA GLU A 237 -6.02 -9.61 -13.41
C GLU A 237 -6.63 -8.75 -14.52
N GLU A 238 -5.81 -8.32 -15.47
CA GLU A 238 -6.32 -7.62 -16.63
C GLU A 238 -7.28 -8.56 -17.38
N LEU A 239 -8.54 -8.12 -17.52
CA LEU A 239 -9.21 -8.23 -18.81
C LEU A 239 -8.26 -7.51 -19.78
N GLY A 240 -7.45 -8.26 -20.53
CA GLY A 240 -6.19 -7.83 -21.14
C GLY A 240 -6.22 -6.47 -21.87
N LEU A 241 -5.07 -6.09 -22.41
CA LEU A 241 -4.84 -5.07 -23.47
C LEU A 241 -5.93 -4.92 -24.57
N ALA A 242 -6.95 -5.78 -24.62
CA ALA A 242 -8.18 -5.71 -25.39
C ALA A 242 -9.41 -5.14 -24.62
N SER A 243 -9.22 -4.36 -23.54
CA SER A 243 -10.35 -3.61 -22.97
C SER A 243 -10.85 -2.61 -24.03
N LYS A 244 -12.17 -2.56 -24.28
CA LYS A 244 -12.77 -1.69 -25.31
C LYS A 244 -12.46 -0.19 -25.10
N ASN A 245 -12.07 0.21 -23.90
CA ASN A 245 -11.65 1.56 -23.53
C ASN A 245 -10.37 1.49 -22.66
N PRO A 246 -9.17 1.36 -23.26
CA PRO A 246 -7.94 1.34 -22.49
C PRO A 246 -7.77 2.67 -21.76
N LEU A 247 -7.40 2.62 -20.47
CA LEU A 247 -6.95 3.81 -19.76
C LEU A 247 -5.63 4.25 -20.40
N LEU A 248 -5.51 5.53 -20.72
CA LEU A 248 -4.35 6.12 -21.38
C LEU A 248 -3.64 7.08 -20.42
N ASP A 249 -2.32 7.21 -20.57
CA ASP A 249 -1.56 8.26 -19.89
C ASP A 249 -1.58 9.51 -20.76
N GLU A 250 -1.87 10.65 -20.13
CA GLU A 250 -1.78 11.96 -20.79
C GLU A 250 -0.34 12.23 -21.21
N CYS A 251 -0.18 12.93 -22.33
CA CYS A 251 1.11 13.22 -22.92
C CYS A 251 1.39 14.72 -22.85
N TYR A 252 2.41 15.10 -22.09
CA TYR A 252 2.73 16.49 -21.81
C TYR A 252 3.81 17.11 -22.70
N GLY A 253 4.31 16.41 -23.72
CA GLY A 253 5.02 17.07 -24.82
C GLY A 253 6.56 17.14 -24.83
N GLY A 254 7.29 16.41 -23.97
CA GLY A 254 8.77 16.49 -23.93
C GLY A 254 9.53 15.83 -25.12
N ASP A 255 10.72 16.36 -25.44
CA ASP A 255 11.77 16.09 -26.46
C ASP A 255 11.76 14.83 -27.37
N LYS A 256 11.04 13.75 -27.06
CA LYS A 256 11.04 12.51 -27.85
C LYS A 256 10.12 12.51 -29.07
N HIS A 257 9.36 13.59 -29.31
CA HIS A 257 8.44 13.67 -30.45
C HIS A 257 9.13 13.63 -31.83
N ALA A 258 10.43 13.90 -31.91
CA ALA A 258 11.12 14.06 -33.20
C ALA A 258 11.59 12.76 -33.88
N GLY A 259 11.55 11.60 -33.21
CA GLY A 259 12.17 10.36 -33.72
C GLY A 259 11.23 9.27 -34.20
N TYR A 260 10.00 9.22 -33.69
CA TYR A 260 9.02 8.19 -34.07
C TYR A 260 8.21 8.64 -35.28
N GLN A 261 8.77 8.46 -36.48
CA GLN A 261 7.95 8.46 -37.69
C GLN A 261 6.95 7.31 -37.60
N ALA A 262 5.66 7.64 -37.74
CA ALA A 262 4.52 6.73 -37.77
C ALA A 262 4.50 5.80 -39.00
N ASN A 263 5.59 5.06 -39.25
CA ASN A 263 5.79 4.21 -40.43
C ASN A 263 6.22 2.77 -40.04
N SER A 264 5.64 2.20 -38.97
CA SER A 264 5.58 0.74 -38.84
C SER A 264 4.15 0.30 -39.12
N PRO A 265 3.87 -0.33 -40.28
CA PRO A 265 2.56 -0.91 -40.52
C PRO A 265 2.29 -1.96 -39.46
N VAL A 266 1.13 -1.87 -38.83
CA VAL A 266 0.51 -2.96 -38.07
C VAL A 266 0.55 -4.21 -38.94
N PRO A 267 1.19 -5.32 -38.54
CA PRO A 267 0.89 -6.58 -39.18
C PRO A 267 -0.57 -6.86 -38.83
N ALA A 268 -1.44 -6.82 -39.84
CA ALA A 268 -2.83 -7.21 -39.70
C ALA A 268 -2.88 -8.52 -38.93
N ALA A 269 -3.68 -8.56 -37.86
CA ALA A 269 -3.99 -9.78 -37.17
C ALA A 269 -4.55 -10.76 -38.21
N ASN A 270 -3.78 -11.81 -38.53
CA ASN A 270 -4.33 -12.93 -39.25
C ASN A 270 -5.37 -13.55 -38.31
N GLU A 271 -6.65 -13.30 -38.61
CA GLU A 271 -7.74 -14.15 -38.18
C GLU A 271 -7.44 -15.55 -38.69
N VAL A 272 -6.86 -16.39 -37.84
CA VAL A 272 -6.83 -17.83 -38.08
C VAL A 272 -8.18 -18.36 -37.59
N SER A 273 -9.10 -18.49 -38.53
CA SER A 273 -10.21 -19.43 -38.42
C SER A 273 -9.64 -20.85 -38.41
N ASP A 274 -9.68 -21.50 -37.25
CA ASP A 274 -9.82 -22.95 -37.13
C ASP A 274 -11.14 -23.15 -36.36
N GLY A 275 -12.21 -23.66 -36.95
CA GLY A 275 -12.26 -24.93 -37.65
C GLY A 275 -12.81 -25.96 -36.67
N GLU A 276 -14.12 -26.20 -36.77
CA GLU A 276 -14.87 -27.16 -35.97
C GLU A 276 -14.19 -28.54 -35.89
N ASN A 277 -14.02 -29.07 -34.68
CA ASN A 277 -14.22 -30.51 -34.46
C ASN A 277 -14.51 -30.79 -32.98
N GLY A 278 -15.67 -31.41 -32.75
CA GLY A 278 -16.19 -31.69 -31.41
C GLY A 278 -15.65 -32.97 -30.78
N SER A 279 -15.67 -33.01 -29.45
CA SER A 279 -15.99 -34.20 -28.66
C SER A 279 -16.23 -33.83 -27.19
N ASN A 280 -17.50 -33.65 -26.85
CA ASN A 280 -18.26 -34.22 -25.72
C ASN A 280 -17.65 -34.44 -24.32
N LEU A 281 -18.53 -34.25 -23.32
CA LEU A 281 -18.53 -34.71 -21.90
C LEU A 281 -17.80 -33.79 -20.88
N GLY A 282 -18.42 -33.27 -19.83
CA GLY A 282 -19.73 -33.53 -19.26
C GLY A 282 -20.20 -32.42 -18.32
N SER A 283 -21.53 -32.28 -18.33
CA SER A 283 -22.38 -31.57 -17.37
C SER A 283 -22.11 -32.02 -15.94
N TRP A 284 -22.16 -31.09 -14.97
CA TRP A 284 -22.78 -31.30 -13.65
C TRP A 284 -23.43 -29.98 -13.21
N GLU A 285 -24.72 -29.87 -13.53
CA GLU A 285 -25.68 -29.14 -12.70
C GLU A 285 -25.81 -29.86 -11.35
N SER A 286 -25.88 -29.09 -10.27
CA SER A 286 -26.57 -29.51 -9.05
C SER A 286 -27.24 -28.29 -8.45
N ASP A 287 -28.55 -28.26 -8.61
CA ASP A 287 -29.50 -27.43 -7.86
C ASP A 287 -29.51 -27.81 -6.38
N GLY A 288 -29.81 -26.82 -5.55
CA GLY A 288 -30.03 -26.98 -4.11
C GLY A 288 -30.60 -25.70 -3.51
N ASP A 289 -31.90 -25.48 -3.71
CA ASP A 289 -32.74 -24.61 -2.88
C ASP A 289 -32.76 -25.13 -1.42
N ASP A 290 -32.69 -24.26 -0.41
CA ASP A 290 -33.87 -23.67 0.26
C ASP A 290 -33.57 -23.12 1.68
N SER A 291 -34.09 -21.90 1.90
CA SER A 291 -34.67 -21.28 3.12
C SER A 291 -33.95 -21.15 4.50
N ASP A 292 -33.68 -19.87 4.83
CA ASP A 292 -34.29 -19.07 5.93
C ASP A 292 -33.62 -18.84 7.32
N SER A 293 -33.77 -17.58 7.78
CA SER A 293 -33.79 -17.04 9.16
C SER A 293 -32.50 -16.63 9.92
N THR A 294 -32.22 -15.31 9.85
CA THR A 294 -31.90 -14.36 10.94
C THR A 294 -30.73 -14.59 11.92
N SER A 295 -29.70 -13.74 11.86
CA SER A 295 -29.39 -12.74 12.90
C SER A 295 -28.19 -11.85 12.52
N SER A 296 -28.30 -10.58 12.87
CA SER A 296 -27.48 -9.44 12.47
C SER A 296 -26.18 -9.29 13.26
N SER A 297 -25.04 -9.18 12.56
CA SER A 297 -23.91 -8.31 12.92
C SER A 297 -22.94 -8.25 11.72
N MET A 298 -22.84 -7.10 11.07
CA MET A 298 -22.04 -6.92 9.85
C MET A 298 -20.54 -6.90 10.18
N ASP A 299 -19.83 -7.91 9.70
CA ASP A 299 -18.37 -8.02 9.72
C ASP A 299 -17.86 -8.12 8.27
N SER A 300 -16.91 -7.24 7.96
CA SER A 300 -15.86 -7.34 6.93
C SER A 300 -16.14 -8.24 5.70
N THR A 301 -16.39 -7.62 4.54
CA THR A 301 -16.65 -8.29 3.26
C THR A 301 -15.58 -9.31 2.86
N GLN A 302 -15.79 -10.56 3.27
CA GLN A 302 -15.16 -11.77 2.79
C GLN A 302 -16.14 -12.45 1.82
N SER A 303 -15.66 -12.98 0.70
CA SER A 303 -16.39 -14.04 0.00
C SER A 303 -16.49 -15.22 0.98
N HIS A 304 -17.70 -15.61 1.33
CA HIS A 304 -17.99 -16.52 2.45
C HIS A 304 -17.59 -18.00 2.22
N ASP A 305 -16.80 -18.34 1.18
CA ASP A 305 -16.73 -19.74 0.70
C ASP A 305 -15.34 -20.41 0.73
N SER A 306 -14.25 -19.75 1.18
CA SER A 306 -12.95 -20.43 1.30
C SER A 306 -12.02 -19.84 2.37
N PRO A 307 -11.27 -20.68 3.10
CA PRO A 307 -10.24 -20.23 4.04
C PRO A 307 -9.13 -19.47 3.29
N PHE A 308 -8.53 -18.49 3.96
CA PHE A 308 -7.41 -17.73 3.41
C PHE A 308 -6.18 -18.64 3.23
N ASP A 309 -5.72 -18.81 2.00
CA ASP A 309 -4.47 -19.49 1.67
C ASP A 309 -3.34 -18.47 1.46
N PRO A 310 -2.38 -18.32 2.39
CA PRO A 310 -1.30 -17.34 2.27
C PRO A 310 -0.39 -17.57 1.04
N GLN A 311 -0.38 -18.78 0.46
CA GLN A 311 0.45 -19.12 -0.69
C GLN A 311 -0.26 -18.93 -2.03
N ALA A 312 -1.57 -18.67 -2.00
CA ALA A 312 -2.38 -18.45 -3.19
C ALA A 312 -1.74 -17.40 -4.10
N ARG A 313 -1.73 -17.71 -5.40
CA ARG A 313 -1.25 -16.79 -6.43
C ARG A 313 -2.30 -15.74 -6.80
N LYS A 314 -3.58 -16.00 -6.54
CA LYS A 314 -4.70 -15.12 -6.91
C LYS A 314 -5.73 -15.05 -5.81
N TYR A 315 -6.35 -13.89 -5.66
CA TYR A 315 -7.48 -13.66 -4.78
C TYR A 315 -8.58 -12.94 -5.56
N HIS A 316 -9.80 -13.08 -5.07
CA HIS A 316 -10.93 -12.32 -5.58
C HIS A 316 -11.83 -11.84 -4.45
N ARG A 317 -12.58 -10.78 -4.74
CA ARG A 317 -13.72 -10.33 -3.94
C ARG A 317 -14.85 -9.88 -4.86
N ARG A 318 -16.06 -9.72 -4.33
CA ARG A 318 -17.15 -9.04 -5.04
C ARG A 318 -16.89 -7.54 -5.04
N ASP A 319 -17.18 -6.86 -6.13
CA ASP A 319 -17.08 -5.40 -6.19
C ASP A 319 -18.06 -4.80 -5.16
N PRO A 320 -17.59 -3.95 -4.24
CA PRO A 320 -18.46 -3.31 -3.25
C PRO A 320 -19.57 -2.45 -3.85
N ARG A 321 -19.40 -1.99 -5.11
CA ARG A 321 -20.38 -1.17 -5.85
C ARG A 321 -21.27 -1.98 -6.78
N ASP A 322 -20.84 -3.18 -7.16
CA ASP A 322 -21.58 -4.10 -8.03
C ASP A 322 -21.33 -5.55 -7.60
N PRO A 323 -22.16 -6.12 -6.70
CA PRO A 323 -21.95 -7.45 -6.16
C PRO A 323 -21.92 -8.58 -7.20
N GLN A 324 -22.41 -8.35 -8.43
CA GLN A 324 -22.36 -9.32 -9.53
C GLN A 324 -20.98 -9.38 -10.19
N ARG A 325 -20.18 -8.31 -10.06
CA ARG A 325 -18.84 -8.22 -10.61
C ARG A 325 -17.81 -8.75 -9.61
N LYS A 326 -16.93 -9.64 -10.07
CA LYS A 326 -15.75 -10.07 -9.31
C LYS A 326 -14.56 -9.17 -9.65
N GLN A 327 -13.86 -8.73 -8.62
CA GLN A 327 -12.56 -8.08 -8.71
C GLN A 327 -11.49 -9.14 -8.43
N TRP A 328 -10.49 -9.23 -9.30
CA TRP A 328 -9.41 -10.21 -9.22
C TRP A 328 -8.05 -9.54 -9.11
N ILE A 329 -7.19 -10.08 -8.26
CA ILE A 329 -5.79 -9.68 -8.15
C ILE A 329 -4.92 -10.93 -8.22
N TYR A 330 -3.73 -10.81 -8.80
CA TYR A 330 -2.79 -11.91 -8.87
C TYR A 330 -1.35 -11.47 -8.61
N ARG A 331 -0.59 -12.40 -8.02
CA ARG A 331 0.85 -12.33 -7.87
C ARG A 331 1.52 -12.63 -9.20
N ARG A 332 2.29 -11.67 -9.71
CA ARG A 332 2.99 -11.78 -10.99
C ARG A 332 3.90 -13.01 -11.00
N SER A 333 4.70 -13.17 -9.94
CA SER A 333 5.57 -14.34 -9.75
C SER A 333 4.77 -15.60 -9.39
N PRO A 334 5.17 -16.80 -9.90
CA PRO A 334 4.51 -18.06 -9.57
C PRO A 334 4.49 -18.35 -8.08
N THR A 335 5.58 -18.03 -7.38
CA THR A 335 5.75 -18.15 -5.93
C THR A 335 6.15 -16.80 -5.33
N TRP A 336 6.06 -16.67 -4.01
CA TRP A 336 6.76 -15.61 -3.30
C TRP A 336 8.26 -15.73 -3.57
N ILE A 337 8.94 -14.60 -3.76
CA ILE A 337 10.38 -14.58 -4.04
C ILE A 337 11.10 -14.46 -2.69
N PRO A 338 11.91 -15.45 -2.28
CA PRO A 338 12.63 -15.38 -1.02
C PRO A 338 13.66 -14.25 -1.09
N VAL A 339 13.63 -13.35 -0.11
CA VAL A 339 14.61 -12.26 0.01
C VAL A 339 15.70 -12.65 1.00
N TYR A 340 15.27 -13.09 2.20
CA TYR A 340 16.13 -13.48 3.31
C TYR A 340 15.41 -14.52 4.18
N ASP A 341 16.12 -15.57 4.58
CA ASP A 341 15.60 -16.63 5.46
C ASP A 341 16.73 -17.11 6.37
N GLU A 342 16.57 -16.92 7.68
CA GLU A 342 17.59 -17.32 8.65
C GLU A 342 17.79 -18.84 8.75
N ASN A 343 16.85 -19.65 8.24
CA ASN A 343 16.99 -21.11 8.24
C ASN A 343 17.91 -21.63 7.13
N VAL A 344 18.23 -20.80 6.14
CA VAL A 344 19.01 -21.22 4.96
C VAL A 344 20.44 -20.71 5.11
N ALA A 345 21.34 -21.58 5.54
CA ALA A 345 22.77 -21.28 5.61
C ALA A 345 23.35 -21.12 4.19
N GLY A 346 24.12 -20.04 3.97
CA GLY A 346 24.85 -19.82 2.72
C GLY A 346 23.94 -19.59 1.52
N GLN A 347 23.16 -18.50 1.50
CA GLN A 347 22.37 -18.07 0.34
C GLN A 347 23.26 -17.55 -0.82
N GLU A 348 24.24 -18.35 -1.26
CA GLU A 348 25.15 -18.14 -2.40
C GLU A 348 24.52 -18.57 -3.75
N GLY A 349 23.19 -18.68 -3.80
CA GLY A 349 22.46 -18.90 -5.05
C GLY A 349 22.48 -17.67 -5.97
N PRO A 350 22.07 -17.81 -7.24
CA PRO A 350 21.94 -16.67 -8.14
C PRO A 350 21.08 -15.57 -7.51
N GLN A 351 21.49 -14.32 -7.70
CA GLN A 351 20.81 -13.16 -7.14
C GLN A 351 19.36 -13.18 -7.59
N SER A 352 18.42 -13.33 -6.65
CA SER A 352 17.00 -13.28 -6.96
C SER A 352 16.62 -11.87 -7.40
N GLU A 353 15.67 -11.78 -8.32
CA GLU A 353 15.22 -10.52 -8.89
C GLU A 353 13.71 -10.33 -8.66
N LEU A 354 13.30 -9.11 -8.34
CA LEU A 354 11.90 -8.69 -8.45
C LEU A 354 11.65 -8.28 -9.89
N VAL A 355 10.63 -8.85 -10.52
CA VAL A 355 10.30 -8.56 -11.92
C VAL A 355 9.04 -7.68 -11.99
N LEU A 356 9.20 -6.48 -12.54
CA LEU A 356 8.08 -5.62 -12.97
C LEU A 356 7.89 -5.75 -14.48
N ASP A 357 6.67 -5.51 -14.95
CA ASP A 357 6.38 -5.19 -16.34
C ASP A 357 6.35 -3.67 -16.50
N VAL A 358 6.80 -3.13 -17.63
CA VAL A 358 6.71 -1.69 -17.92
C VAL A 358 5.25 -1.20 -17.80
N TYR A 359 4.26 -2.05 -18.08
CA TYR A 359 2.84 -1.73 -17.89
C TYR A 359 2.38 -1.72 -16.42
N ASP A 360 3.23 -2.10 -15.47
CA ASP A 360 3.00 -1.83 -14.04
C ASP A 360 3.18 -0.34 -13.70
N ILE A 361 3.67 0.45 -14.66
CA ILE A 361 4.04 1.87 -14.49
C ILE A 361 3.42 2.72 -15.57
N LEU A 362 3.65 2.38 -16.85
CA LEU A 362 3.20 3.16 -18.00
C LEU A 362 1.89 2.62 -18.56
N ARG A 363 1.00 3.50 -19.02
CA ARG A 363 -0.11 3.14 -19.92
C ARG A 363 0.27 3.46 -21.38
N PRO A 364 -0.50 2.95 -22.35
CA PRO A 364 -0.43 3.50 -23.69
C PRO A 364 -0.65 5.03 -23.65
N CYS A 365 0.12 5.73 -24.46
CA CYS A 365 0.08 7.19 -24.55
C CYS A 365 -1.19 7.64 -25.26
N THR A 366 -1.83 8.72 -24.79
CA THR A 366 -2.97 9.37 -25.46
C THR A 366 -2.68 9.74 -26.92
N GLN A 367 -1.45 10.13 -27.26
CA GLN A 367 -1.05 10.44 -28.64
C GLN A 367 -0.79 9.19 -29.51
N PHE A 368 -0.49 8.04 -28.89
CA PHE A 368 -0.16 6.79 -29.59
C PHE A 368 -0.87 5.58 -28.95
N PRO A 369 -2.21 5.56 -28.93
CA PRO A 369 -2.98 4.56 -28.18
C PRO A 369 -2.81 3.13 -28.71
N GLY A 370 -2.45 2.96 -29.99
CA GLY A 370 -2.20 1.65 -30.61
C GLY A 370 -0.76 1.15 -30.47
N HIS A 371 0.15 1.93 -29.86
CA HIS A 371 1.54 1.52 -29.72
C HIS A 371 1.72 0.59 -28.53
N HIS A 372 2.42 -0.52 -28.75
CA HIS A 372 2.74 -1.51 -27.74
C HIS A 372 4.24 -1.51 -27.42
N ILE A 373 4.59 -1.63 -26.14
CA ILE A 373 5.97 -1.68 -25.69
C ILE A 373 6.47 -3.13 -25.81
N THR A 374 7.60 -3.32 -26.48
CA THR A 374 8.31 -4.59 -26.57
C THR A 374 9.45 -4.65 -25.56
N ASP A 375 9.81 -5.87 -25.12
CA ASP A 375 10.79 -6.08 -24.03
C ASP A 375 10.44 -5.26 -22.77
N ARG A 376 9.35 -5.70 -22.15
CA ARG A 376 8.67 -5.01 -21.04
C ARG A 376 9.22 -5.38 -19.66
N THR A 377 10.16 -6.30 -19.59
CA THR A 377 10.64 -6.83 -18.31
C THR A 377 11.61 -5.83 -17.67
N ILE A 378 11.36 -5.51 -16.41
CA ILE A 378 12.29 -4.77 -15.54
C ILE A 378 12.71 -5.72 -14.41
N SER A 379 13.94 -6.22 -14.49
CA SER A 379 14.56 -7.06 -13.46
C SER A 379 15.26 -6.19 -12.42
N ILE A 380 14.83 -6.28 -11.16
CA ILE A 380 15.39 -5.51 -10.05
C ILE A 380 16.11 -6.45 -9.08
N PRO A 381 17.43 -6.29 -8.86
CA PRO A 381 18.19 -7.19 -7.99
C PRO A 381 17.82 -7.04 -6.51
N LEU A 382 17.59 -8.17 -5.83
CA LEU A 382 17.18 -8.20 -4.42
C LEU A 382 18.35 -8.22 -3.42
N GLY A 383 19.60 -8.30 -3.86
CA GLY A 383 20.77 -8.40 -2.98
C GLY A 383 20.86 -7.24 -1.97
N GLY A 384 20.69 -6.01 -2.45
CA GLY A 384 20.71 -4.84 -1.57
C GLY A 384 19.58 -4.78 -0.54
N LEU A 385 18.44 -5.44 -0.81
CA LEU A 385 17.35 -5.58 0.16
C LEU A 385 17.70 -6.64 1.21
N ARG A 386 18.20 -7.80 0.77
CA ARG A 386 18.66 -8.90 1.63
C ARG A 386 19.67 -8.41 2.66
N ASP A 387 20.73 -7.73 2.22
CA ASP A 387 21.80 -7.25 3.10
C ASP A 387 21.28 -6.30 4.19
N ARG A 388 20.32 -5.43 3.83
CA ARG A 388 19.71 -4.48 4.78
C ARG A 388 18.83 -5.18 5.82
N LEU A 389 18.01 -6.14 5.39
CA LEU A 389 17.18 -6.93 6.30
C LEU A 389 18.03 -7.78 7.23
N GLU A 390 19.05 -8.47 6.70
CA GLU A 390 19.99 -9.25 7.48
C GLU A 390 20.70 -8.39 8.54
N MET A 391 21.21 -7.23 8.14
CA MET A 391 21.87 -6.30 9.06
C MET A 391 20.93 -5.87 10.19
N GLU A 392 19.68 -5.52 9.90
CA GLU A 392 18.71 -5.11 10.91
C GLU A 392 18.38 -6.25 11.88
N VAL A 393 18.16 -7.47 11.36
CA VAL A 393 17.95 -8.67 12.18
C VAL A 393 19.14 -8.92 13.11
N ARG A 394 20.37 -8.89 12.57
CA ARG A 394 21.61 -9.07 13.35
C ARG A 394 21.74 -8.01 14.45
N MET A 395 21.45 -6.74 14.14
CA MET A 395 21.53 -5.62 15.10
C MET A 395 20.50 -5.72 16.23
N ILE A 396 19.35 -6.36 16.00
CA ILE A 396 18.34 -6.60 17.02
C ILE A 396 18.69 -7.82 17.87
N ARG A 397 19.18 -8.90 17.26
CA ARG A 397 19.53 -10.16 17.94
C ARG A 397 20.82 -10.05 18.75
N ASN A 398 21.82 -9.35 18.20
CA ASN A 398 23.14 -9.17 18.78
C ASN A 398 23.44 -7.67 18.88
N PRO A 399 22.78 -6.95 19.81
CA PRO A 399 23.03 -5.53 19.97
C PRO A 399 24.49 -5.28 20.41
N PRO A 400 25.19 -4.28 19.86
CA PRO A 400 26.50 -3.88 20.34
C PRO A 400 26.49 -3.58 21.85
N PRO A 401 27.58 -3.86 22.60
CA PRO A 401 27.64 -3.71 24.06
C PRO A 401 27.25 -2.32 24.58
N ASP A 402 27.50 -1.27 23.79
CA ASP A 402 27.25 0.14 24.14
C ASP A 402 25.94 0.69 23.56
N SER A 403 25.02 -0.17 23.13
CA SER A 403 23.72 0.30 22.64
C SER A 403 22.94 0.94 23.80
N PRO A 404 22.52 2.21 23.69
CA PRO A 404 21.70 2.81 24.74
C PRO A 404 20.44 1.95 24.92
N PRO A 405 20.04 1.62 26.17
CA PRO A 405 18.71 1.07 26.40
C PRO A 405 17.71 2.06 25.81
N LEU A 406 16.65 1.55 25.18
CA LEU A 406 15.55 2.39 24.70
C LEU A 406 15.15 3.34 25.83
N PRO A 407 14.89 4.63 25.55
CA PRO A 407 14.39 5.54 26.57
C PRO A 407 13.16 4.89 27.20
N ALA A 408 13.24 4.59 28.50
CA ALA A 408 12.10 4.12 29.25
C ALA A 408 10.94 5.09 28.99
N PRO A 409 9.70 4.61 28.86
CA PRO A 409 8.56 5.49 28.71
C PRO A 409 8.63 6.56 29.81
N PRO A 410 8.38 7.84 29.50
CA PRO A 410 8.37 8.86 30.52
C PRO A 410 7.40 8.39 31.59
N VAL A 411 7.90 8.23 32.82
CA VAL A 411 7.07 7.97 33.98
C VAL A 411 6.17 9.18 34.09
N THR A 412 4.94 9.07 33.60
CA THR A 412 3.89 10.01 33.92
C THR A 412 3.67 9.87 35.41
N SER A 413 4.32 10.73 36.19
CA SER A 413 3.93 11.00 37.56
C SER A 413 2.54 11.63 37.49
N SER A 414 1.51 10.79 37.50
CA SER A 414 0.13 11.18 37.65
C SER A 414 -0.09 11.68 39.07
N ARG A 415 0.43 12.87 39.38
CA ARG A 415 -0.18 13.74 40.38
C ARG A 415 -1.29 14.51 39.71
N LEU A 416 -2.48 13.89 39.68
CA LEU A 416 -3.73 14.63 39.55
C LEU A 416 -3.73 15.75 40.61
N PRO A 417 -4.06 17.01 40.27
CA PRO A 417 -4.39 18.00 41.27
C PRO A 417 -5.59 17.48 42.07
N GLN A 418 -5.42 17.32 43.38
CA GLN A 418 -6.54 17.06 44.28
C GLN A 418 -7.57 18.21 44.13
N PRO A 419 -8.87 17.90 44.04
CA PRO A 419 -9.90 18.93 44.12
C PRO A 419 -9.83 19.57 45.51
N GLN A 420 -9.65 20.90 45.54
CA GLN A 420 -9.83 21.68 46.76
C GLN A 420 -11.30 21.52 47.21
N ALA A 421 -11.48 21.06 48.45
CA ALA A 421 -12.78 21.01 49.09
C ALA A 421 -13.38 22.43 49.18
N PRO A 422 -14.72 22.57 49.08
CA PRO A 422 -15.37 23.86 49.22
C PRO A 422 -15.20 24.38 50.65
N SER A 423 -14.64 25.58 50.79
CA SER A 423 -14.65 26.30 52.06
C SER A 423 -16.09 26.69 52.40
N THR A 424 -16.62 26.11 53.47
CA THR A 424 -17.82 26.59 54.14
C THR A 424 -17.46 27.65 55.19
N VAL A 425 -18.21 28.76 55.10
CA VAL A 425 -18.34 29.93 56.00
C VAL A 425 -17.20 30.96 55.96
#